data_AF-A0A5B9FIZ1-F1
#
_entry.id   AF-A0A5B9FIZ1-F1
#
_cell.length_a   1.000
_cell.length_b   1.000
_cell.length_c   1.000
_cell.angle_alpha   90.00
_cell.angle_beta   90.00
_cell.angle_gamma   90.00
#
_symmetry.space_group_name_H-M   'P 1'
#
loop_
_entity.id
_entity.type
_entity.pdbx_description
1 polymer ?
#
loop_
_entity_poly.entity_id
_entity_poly.type
_entity_poly.pdbx_seq_one_letter_code
_entity_poly.pdbx_strand_id
1 'polypeptide(L)' 'MSEDREADPSVVEEQPRELSPAAKRALAEADERRRKEAAPEMPPEIGGRGGADPARFGDWEIKGRAIDF' A
#
# COMPACT_ATOMS: atom_id res chain seq x y z
N MET A 1 12.47 -27.46 26.34
CA MET A 1 12.84 -26.04 26.39
C MET A 1 11.59 -25.27 26.02
N SER A 2 11.15 -24.42 26.95
CA SER A 2 9.86 -23.76 26.97
C SER A 2 9.57 -22.95 25.71
N GLU A 3 8.30 -22.98 25.31
CA GLU A 3 7.67 -21.99 24.43
C GLU A 3 7.91 -20.57 24.96
N ASP A 4 8.33 -19.68 24.07
CA ASP A 4 8.06 -18.23 24.16
C ASP A 4 8.17 -17.65 22.74
N ARG A 5 7.12 -17.88 21.93
CA ARG A 5 6.91 -17.13 20.70
C ARG A 5 6.15 -15.87 21.09
N GLU A 6 6.89 -14.82 21.47
CA GLU A 6 6.33 -13.48 21.70
C GLU A 6 5.47 -13.09 20.49
N ALA A 7 4.16 -12.96 20.73
CA ALA A 7 3.23 -12.42 19.78
C ALA A 7 3.58 -10.93 19.57
N ASP A 8 3.85 -10.56 18.32
CA ASP A 8 4.08 -9.18 17.91
C ASP A 8 2.86 -8.31 18.29
N PRO A 9 2.98 -7.32 19.20
CA PRO A 9 1.85 -6.54 19.70
C PRO A 9 1.31 -5.52 18.68
N SER A 10 1.81 -5.50 17.43
CA SER A 10 1.42 -4.50 16.43
C SER A 10 0.29 -4.92 15.48
N VAL A 11 -0.31 -6.11 15.64
CA VAL A 11 -1.49 -6.50 14.85
C VAL A 11 -2.74 -5.83 15.45
N VAL A 12 -2.86 -4.53 15.22
CA VAL A 12 -4.13 -3.83 15.45
C VAL A 12 -5.09 -4.37 14.40
N GLU A 13 -5.93 -5.32 14.79
CA GLU A 13 -7.09 -5.76 14.00
C GLU A 13 -7.93 -4.51 13.69
N GLU A 14 -7.71 -3.90 12.53
CA GLU A 14 -8.50 -2.80 12.03
C GLU A 14 -9.91 -3.32 11.76
N GLN A 15 -10.78 -3.18 12.76
CA GLN A 15 -12.20 -3.38 12.58
C GLN A 15 -12.64 -2.58 11.36
N PRO A 16 -13.35 -3.19 10.38
CA PRO A 16 -13.72 -2.50 9.16
C PRO A 16 -14.55 -1.27 9.49
N ARG A 17 -13.95 -0.09 9.38
CA ARG A 17 -14.64 1.17 9.62
C ARG A 17 -15.69 1.33 8.53
N GLU A 18 -16.95 1.40 8.92
CA GLU A 18 -18.03 1.63 7.97
C GLU A 18 -17.79 2.95 7.23
N LEU A 19 -17.70 2.86 5.91
CA LEU A 19 -17.42 4.04 5.08
C LEU A 19 -18.61 4.99 5.12
N SER A 20 -18.32 6.27 5.37
CA SER A 20 -19.32 7.34 5.29
C SER A 20 -19.91 7.43 3.87
N PRO A 21 -21.13 7.96 3.71
CA PRO A 21 -21.74 8.16 2.39
C PRO A 21 -20.89 9.05 1.46
N ALA A 22 -20.09 9.97 2.03
CA ALA A 22 -19.15 10.78 1.26
C ALA A 22 -17.97 9.95 0.75
N ALA A 23 -17.40 9.08 1.59
CA ALA A 23 -16.29 8.19 1.21
C ALA A 23 -16.70 7.21 0.10
N LYS A 24 -17.90 6.63 0.19
CA LYS A 24 -18.45 5.73 -0.84
C LYS A 24 -18.59 6.43 -2.20
N ARG A 25 -19.07 7.68 -2.22
CA ARG A 25 -19.18 8.48 -3.45
C ARG A 25 -17.82 8.80 -4.07
N ALA A 26 -16.85 9.21 -3.25
CA ALA A 26 -15.50 9.52 -3.72
C ALA A 26 -14.82 8.30 -4.34
N LEU A 27 -14.98 7.11 -3.74
CA LEU A 27 -14.46 5.87 -4.30
C LEU A 27 -15.12 5.51 -5.64
N ALA A 28 -16.44 5.66 -5.74
CA ALA A 28 -17.18 5.39 -6.97
C ALA A 28 -16.71 6.31 -8.12
N GLU A 29 -16.52 7.60 -7.86
CA GLU A 29 -16.01 8.56 -8.85
C GLU A 29 -14.56 8.25 -9.27
N ALA A 30 -13.70 7.89 -8.31
CA ALA A 30 -12.32 7.49 -8.60
C ALA A 30 -12.27 6.20 -9.44
N ASP A 31 -13.15 5.24 -9.17
CA ASP A 31 -13.29 4.02 -9.98
C ASP A 31 -13.79 4.31 -11.38
N GLU A 32 -14.78 5.20 -11.54
CA GLU A 32 -15.22 5.65 -12.85
C GLU A 32 -14.11 6.34 -13.64
N ARG A 33 -13.28 7.16 -12.98
CA ARG A 33 -12.12 7.78 -13.60
C ARG A 33 -11.10 6.74 -14.05
N ARG A 34 -10.75 5.78 -13.18
CA ARG A 34 -9.82 4.68 -13.51
C ARG A 34 -10.33 3.78 -14.63
N ARG A 35 -11.64 3.58 -14.75
CA ARG A 35 -12.24 2.82 -15.86
C ARG A 35 -12.22 3.57 -17.19
N LYS A 36 -12.27 4.91 -17.15
CA LYS A 36 -12.23 5.78 -18.33
C LYS A 36 -10.80 6.09 -18.79
N GLU A 37 -9.85 6.15 -17.86
CA GLU A 37 -8.42 6.27 -18.16
C GLU A 37 -7.87 4.89 -18.59
N ALA A 38 -7.33 4.80 -19.80
CA ALA A 38 -6.53 3.66 -20.19
C ALA A 38 -5.26 3.65 -19.31
N ALA A 39 -4.97 2.52 -18.66
CA ALA A 39 -3.71 2.37 -17.96
C ALA A 39 -2.57 2.58 -18.95
N PRO A 40 -1.63 3.52 -18.70
CA PRO A 40 -0.48 3.68 -19.57
C PRO A 40 0.30 2.37 -19.59
N GLU A 41 0.59 1.83 -20.79
CA GLU A 41 1.55 0.75 -20.94
C GLU A 41 2.93 1.28 -20.55
N MET A 42 3.28 1.12 -19.28
CA MET A 42 4.63 1.35 -18.79
C MET A 42 5.35 0.00 -18.80
N PRO A 43 6.60 -0.05 -19.30
CA PRO A 43 7.39 -1.27 -19.21
C PRO A 43 7.49 -1.69 -17.74
N PRO A 44 7.38 -2.99 -17.44
CA PRO A 44 7.52 -3.47 -16.08
C PRO A 44 8.90 -3.09 -15.57
N GLU A 45 8.97 -2.62 -14.32
CA GLU A 45 10.24 -2.39 -13.67
C GLU A 45 10.91 -3.75 -13.38
N ILE A 46 12.06 -4.00 -14.00
CA ILE A 46 12.82 -5.25 -13.82
C ILE A 46 13.79 -5.05 -12.66
N GLY A 47 13.65 -5.85 -11.60
CA GLY A 47 14.48 -5.74 -10.40
C GLY A 47 14.07 -4.62 -9.44
N GLY A 48 13.05 -3.85 -9.80
CA GLY A 48 12.44 -2.85 -8.92
C GLY A 48 11.57 -3.47 -7.84
N ARG A 49 11.33 -2.70 -6.77
CA ARG A 49 10.54 -3.14 -5.61
C ARG A 49 9.03 -3.20 -5.91
N GLY A 50 8.62 -2.75 -7.10
CA GLY A 50 7.22 -2.54 -7.46
C GLY A 50 6.63 -1.37 -6.69
N GLY A 51 5.68 -0.66 -7.29
CA GLY A 51 5.08 0.53 -6.67
C GLY A 51 5.72 1.83 -7.14
N ALA A 52 5.41 2.92 -6.44
CA ALA A 52 5.80 4.26 -6.83
C ALA A 52 7.24 4.55 -6.40
N ASP A 53 7.98 5.30 -7.22
CA ASP A 53 9.41 5.61 -7.02
C ASP A 53 9.74 6.07 -5.58
N PRO A 54 10.54 5.31 -4.81
CA PRO A 54 10.92 5.65 -3.44
C PRO A 54 11.55 7.04 -3.32
N ALA A 55 12.27 7.50 -4.34
CA ALA A 55 12.87 8.83 -4.36
C ALA A 55 11.82 9.95 -4.40
N ARG A 56 10.66 9.68 -5.02
CA ARG A 56 9.55 10.62 -5.12
C ARG A 56 8.66 10.61 -3.88
N PHE A 57 8.48 9.45 -3.25
CA PHE A 57 7.48 9.26 -2.19
C PHE A 57 8.09 9.02 -0.80
N GLY A 58 9.41 8.94 -0.69
CA GLY A 58 10.11 8.77 0.58
C GLY A 58 10.05 7.36 1.17
N ASP A 59 9.56 6.36 0.41
CA ASP A 59 9.38 4.98 0.88
C ASP A 59 10.66 4.13 0.76
N TRP A 60 11.77 4.68 1.27
CA TRP A 60 13.07 4.00 1.26
C TRP A 60 13.14 2.86 2.28
N GLU A 61 12.13 2.70 3.14
CA GLU A 61 12.15 1.73 4.21
C GLU A 61 11.68 0.33 3.77
N ILE A 62 12.45 -0.70 4.11
CA ILE A 62 12.00 -2.11 4.09
C ILE A 62 12.10 -2.62 5.52
N LYS A 63 10.98 -3.06 6.10
CA LYS A 63 10.96 -3.66 7.46
C LYS A 63 11.64 -2.74 8.51
N GLY A 64 11.38 -1.44 8.43
CA GLY A 64 11.94 -0.43 9.34
C GLY A 64 13.43 -0.14 9.15
N ARG A 65 14.00 -0.47 7.99
CA ARG A 65 15.38 -0.14 7.62
C ARG A 65 15.37 0.67 6.33
N ALA A 66 16.03 1.82 6.33
CA ALA A 66 16.31 2.55 5.09
C ALA A 66 17.24 1.70 4.22
N ILE A 67 16.79 1.34 3.02
CA ILE A 67 17.53 0.58 2.03
C ILE A 67 17.69 1.46 0.80
N ASP A 68 18.93 1.89 0.58
CA ASP A 68 19.41 2.43 -0.70
C ASP A 68 20.12 1.25 -1.41
N PHE A 69 20.03 1.17 -2.75
CA PHE A 69 20.46 0.09 -3.68
C PHE A 69 19.74 -1.29 -3.63
#